data_AF-A0A2D0JRC3-F1
#
_entry.id   AF-A0A2D0JRC3-F1
#
_cell.length_a   1.000
_cell.length_b   1.000
_cell.length_c   1.000
_cell.angle_alpha   90.00
_cell.angle_beta   90.00
_cell.angle_gamma   90.00
#
_symmetry.space_group_name_H-M   'P 1'
#
loop_
_entity.id
_entity.type
_entity.pdbx_description
1 polymer ?
#
loop_
_entity_poly.entity_id
_entity_poly.type
_entity_poly.pdbx_seq_one_letter_code
_entity_poly.pdbx_strand_id
1 'polypeptide(L)'
;MCFFGFAVKKFAKIGLSFFDSPTILKSYLEDDITFDNNLIAVLSSLEKDPQALGSNPLFFLLNKTNEYFDSFKKPLTDEYSIVNVIDSAGAFGYILNLAAAKKLYQYLLPIRFAADEWKIFREHGAIKLKGVIPPVVGLTDLNLDSSIGNDRTDERTELDQQHRKKSFYTELKLGLWRIFIRAPLKKVKH
;
A
#
# COMPACT_ATOMS: atom_id res chain seq x y z
N MET A 1 17.88 -0.36 -16.52
CA MET A 1 16.77 0.25 -17.29
C MET A 1 15.56 -0.67 -17.56
N CYS A 2 15.45 -1.89 -17.01
CA CYS A 2 14.39 -2.86 -17.36
C CYS A 2 13.23 -3.05 -16.35
N PHE A 3 13.30 -2.50 -15.14
CA PHE A 3 12.31 -2.82 -14.08
C PHE A 3 11.08 -1.90 -14.07
N PHE A 4 11.19 -0.67 -14.57
CA PHE A 4 10.06 0.26 -14.70
C PHE A 4 8.95 -0.31 -15.59
N GLY A 5 9.31 -1.05 -16.65
CA GLY A 5 8.34 -1.70 -17.54
C GLY A 5 7.57 -2.86 -16.89
N PHE A 6 8.13 -3.52 -15.87
CA PHE A 6 7.51 -4.68 -15.24
C PHE A 6 6.44 -4.28 -14.23
N ALA A 7 6.72 -3.29 -13.38
CA ALA A 7 5.75 -2.75 -12.42
C ALA A 7 4.57 -2.07 -13.13
N VAL A 8 4.84 -1.33 -14.22
CA VAL A 8 3.81 -0.73 -15.06
C VAL A 8 2.91 -1.77 -15.71
N LYS A 9 3.50 -2.83 -16.30
CA LYS A 9 2.72 -3.93 -16.85
C LYS A 9 1.92 -4.62 -15.75
N LYS A 10 2.46 -4.78 -14.54
CA LYS A 10 1.76 -5.35 -13.39
C LYS A 10 0.53 -4.50 -13.07
N PHE A 11 0.66 -3.19 -12.83
CA PHE A 11 -0.49 -2.33 -12.47
C PHE A 11 -1.47 -2.04 -13.62
N ALA A 12 -1.00 -1.93 -14.86
CA ALA A 12 -1.88 -1.81 -16.02
C ALA A 12 -2.66 -3.11 -16.27
N LYS A 13 -2.00 -4.28 -16.18
CA LYS A 13 -2.65 -5.60 -16.26
C LYS A 13 -3.57 -5.86 -15.05
N ILE A 14 -3.20 -5.38 -13.87
CA ILE A 14 -4.05 -5.35 -12.67
C ILE A 14 -5.30 -4.55 -12.97
N GLY A 15 -5.17 -3.30 -13.44
CA GLY A 15 -6.29 -2.43 -13.78
C GLY A 15 -7.22 -3.10 -14.78
N LEU A 16 -6.69 -3.50 -15.95
CA LEU A 16 -7.44 -4.19 -17.01
C LEU A 16 -8.15 -5.46 -16.49
N SER A 17 -7.43 -6.38 -15.82
CA SER A 17 -8.04 -7.61 -15.28
C SER A 17 -8.97 -7.41 -14.08
N PHE A 18 -8.98 -6.22 -13.46
CA PHE A 18 -9.92 -5.87 -12.40
C PHE A 18 -11.28 -5.49 -13.00
N PHE A 19 -11.29 -4.84 -14.17
CA PHE A 19 -12.53 -4.43 -14.83
C PHE A 19 -13.32 -5.60 -15.44
N ASP A 20 -12.67 -6.77 -15.61
CA ASP A 20 -13.27 -7.96 -16.23
C ASP A 20 -13.97 -8.91 -15.24
N SER A 21 -13.85 -8.69 -13.92
CA SER A 21 -14.43 -9.57 -12.89
C SER A 21 -15.14 -8.77 -11.79
N PRO A 22 -16.38 -9.13 -11.39
CA PRO A 22 -17.16 -8.40 -10.38
C PRO A 22 -16.65 -8.59 -8.93
N THR A 23 -15.40 -9.02 -8.74
CA THR A 23 -14.86 -9.33 -7.42
C THR A 23 -14.54 -8.04 -6.65
N ILE A 24 -15.04 -7.93 -5.42
CA ILE A 24 -14.95 -6.70 -4.61
C ILE A 24 -13.52 -6.47 -4.09
N LEU A 25 -12.80 -7.55 -3.78
CA LEU A 25 -11.42 -7.56 -3.31
C LEU A 25 -10.54 -8.43 -4.21
N LYS A 26 -9.30 -8.02 -4.44
CA LYS A 26 -8.32 -8.83 -5.19
C LYS A 26 -6.98 -8.83 -4.48
N SER A 27 -6.40 -10.01 -4.31
CA SER A 27 -5.08 -10.19 -3.71
C SER A 27 -3.99 -10.23 -4.77
N TYR A 28 -2.83 -9.66 -4.43
CA TYR A 28 -1.62 -9.77 -5.24
C TYR A 28 -0.47 -10.16 -4.34
N LEU A 29 0.27 -11.16 -4.81
CA LEU A 29 1.31 -11.88 -4.11
C LEU A 29 2.52 -12.00 -5.05
N GLU A 30 3.73 -11.84 -4.53
CA GLU A 30 4.96 -12.14 -5.28
C GLU A 30 5.32 -13.62 -5.17
N ASP A 31 6.16 -14.12 -6.09
CA ASP A 31 6.44 -15.55 -6.22
C ASP A 31 7.30 -16.10 -5.06
N ASP A 32 8.05 -15.24 -4.36
CA ASP A 32 9.03 -15.61 -3.32
C ASP A 32 8.61 -15.22 -1.89
N ILE A 33 7.33 -15.43 -1.57
CA ILE A 33 6.77 -15.04 -0.27
C ILE A 33 6.47 -16.25 0.62
N THR A 34 6.53 -16.02 1.93
CA THR A 34 6.07 -16.98 2.94
C THR A 34 4.69 -16.56 3.44
N PHE A 35 3.89 -17.56 3.81
CA PHE A 35 2.53 -17.35 4.31
C PHE A 35 2.43 -17.81 5.75
N ASP A 36 1.71 -17.01 6.54
CA ASP A 36 1.19 -17.45 7.82
C ASP A 36 0.03 -18.44 7.59
N ASN A 37 -0.09 -19.44 8.46
CA ASN A 37 -1.16 -20.45 8.40
C ASN A 37 -2.57 -19.84 8.46
N ASN A 38 -2.71 -18.66 9.07
CA ASN A 38 -3.96 -17.92 9.22
C ASN A 38 -4.29 -17.03 8.02
N LEU A 39 -3.50 -17.03 6.93
CA LEU A 39 -3.75 -16.21 5.75
C LEU A 39 -5.21 -16.33 5.27
N ILE A 40 -5.70 -17.56 5.08
CA ILE A 40 -7.05 -17.80 4.56
C ILE A 40 -8.13 -17.24 5.50
N ALA A 41 -7.93 -17.35 6.81
CA ALA A 41 -8.85 -16.79 7.80
C ALA A 41 -8.87 -15.25 7.74
N VAL A 42 -7.68 -14.63 7.63
CA VAL A 42 -7.52 -13.18 7.51
C VAL A 42 -8.14 -12.65 6.22
N LEU A 43 -7.92 -13.32 5.08
CA LEU A 43 -8.55 -12.98 3.80
C LEU A 43 -10.09 -13.08 3.90
N SER A 44 -10.59 -14.17 4.45
CA SER A 44 -12.02 -14.42 4.62
C SER A 44 -12.69 -13.36 5.53
N SER A 45 -11.99 -12.91 6.56
CA SER A 45 -12.47 -11.84 7.44
C SER A 45 -12.43 -10.48 6.75
N LEU A 46 -11.40 -10.19 5.93
CA LEU A 46 -11.31 -8.94 5.16
C LEU A 46 -12.41 -8.84 4.10
N GLU A 47 -12.75 -9.95 3.43
CA GLU A 47 -13.87 -9.98 2.46
C GLU A 47 -15.22 -9.64 3.09
N LYS A 48 -15.39 -9.93 4.38
CA LYS A 48 -16.61 -9.60 5.14
C LYS A 48 -16.52 -8.25 5.83
N ASP A 49 -15.36 -7.59 5.82
CA ASP A 49 -15.15 -6.33 6.54
C ASP A 49 -15.91 -5.18 5.85
N PRO A 50 -16.78 -4.43 6.56
CA PRO A 50 -17.53 -3.33 5.98
C PRO A 50 -16.66 -2.21 5.37
N GLN A 51 -15.44 -2.00 5.87
CA GLN A 51 -14.52 -1.02 5.26
C GLN A 51 -14.07 -1.52 3.89
N ALA A 52 -13.69 -2.80 3.80
CA ALA A 52 -13.20 -3.39 2.55
C ALA A 52 -14.28 -3.41 1.45
N LEU A 53 -15.54 -3.67 1.83
CA LEU A 53 -16.71 -3.62 0.95
C LEU A 53 -17.19 -2.20 0.61
N GLY A 54 -16.68 -1.19 1.31
CA GLY A 54 -17.09 0.20 1.14
C GLY A 54 -16.56 0.86 -0.14
N SER A 55 -17.06 2.06 -0.43
CA SER A 55 -16.64 2.89 -1.57
C SER A 55 -15.34 3.66 -1.33
N ASN A 56 -14.76 3.58 -0.13
CA ASN A 56 -13.49 4.20 0.19
C ASN A 56 -12.34 3.45 -0.51
N PRO A 57 -11.40 4.14 -1.19
CA PRO A 57 -10.28 3.48 -1.86
C PRO A 57 -9.28 2.97 -0.82
N LEU A 58 -9.46 1.73 -0.36
CA LEU A 58 -8.64 1.11 0.67
C LEU A 58 -7.65 0.12 0.10
N PHE A 59 -6.47 0.12 0.71
CA PHE A 59 -5.37 -0.75 0.39
C PHE A 59 -4.88 -1.40 1.68
N PHE A 60 -5.01 -2.72 1.78
CA PHE A 60 -4.62 -3.52 2.94
C PHE A 60 -3.29 -4.21 2.66
N LEU A 61 -2.25 -3.80 3.37
CA LEU A 61 -0.97 -4.47 3.36
C LEU A 61 -1.02 -5.70 4.25
N LEU A 62 -0.61 -6.84 3.69
CA LEU A 62 -0.51 -8.11 4.40
C LEU A 62 0.93 -8.38 4.87
N ASN A 63 1.89 -7.64 4.32
CA ASN A 63 3.30 -7.70 4.69
C ASN A 63 3.62 -6.77 5.88
N LYS A 64 4.83 -6.95 6.42
CA LYS A 64 5.37 -6.09 7.49
C LYS A 64 5.36 -4.63 7.07
N THR A 65 4.82 -3.77 7.94
CA THR A 65 4.78 -2.32 7.73
C THR A 65 5.90 -1.64 8.51
N ASN A 66 6.40 -0.50 8.02
CA ASN A 66 7.52 0.21 8.66
C ASN A 66 7.04 1.06 9.85
N GLU A 67 5.93 1.77 9.68
CA GLU A 67 5.37 2.66 10.70
C GLU A 67 3.84 2.63 10.62
N TYR A 68 3.18 2.46 11.76
CA TYR A 68 1.71 2.51 11.86
C TYR A 68 1.25 3.12 13.18
N PHE A 69 -0.02 3.55 13.22
CA PHE A 69 -0.65 4.04 14.44
C PHE A 69 -1.12 2.87 15.31
N ASP A 70 -0.61 2.81 16.54
CA ASP A 70 -1.07 1.87 17.57
C ASP A 70 -2.44 2.27 18.11
N SER A 71 -2.75 3.56 18.04
CA SER A 71 -4.08 4.09 18.33
C SER A 71 -5.06 3.69 17.22
N PHE A 72 -6.27 3.25 17.60
CA PHE A 72 -7.36 2.86 16.69
C PHE A 72 -7.17 1.54 15.93
N LYS A 73 -6.52 0.54 16.56
CA LYS A 73 -6.57 -0.83 16.04
C LYS A 73 -8.01 -1.30 15.99
N LYS A 74 -8.44 -1.80 14.84
CA LYS A 74 -9.71 -2.47 14.69
C LYS A 74 -9.45 -3.98 14.68
N PRO A 75 -10.06 -4.77 15.58
CA PRO A 75 -9.93 -6.22 15.52
C PRO A 75 -10.50 -6.75 14.20
N LEU A 76 -9.78 -7.69 13.58
CA LEU A 76 -10.20 -8.40 12.37
C LEU A 76 -10.56 -9.85 12.71
N THR A 77 -9.74 -10.48 13.54
CA THR A 77 -9.98 -11.76 14.21
C THR A 77 -9.46 -11.65 15.65
N ASP A 78 -9.47 -12.76 16.41
CA ASP A 78 -8.93 -12.77 17.77
C ASP A 78 -7.42 -12.47 17.83
N GLU A 79 -6.68 -12.82 16.78
CA GLU A 79 -5.23 -12.68 16.71
C GLU A 79 -4.77 -11.49 15.84
N TYR A 80 -5.62 -11.01 14.93
CA TYR A 80 -5.24 -10.02 13.92
C TYR A 80 -6.06 -8.74 14.03
N SER A 81 -5.41 -7.62 13.73
CA SER A 81 -6.01 -6.28 13.73
C SER A 81 -5.66 -5.48 12.49
N ILE A 82 -6.60 -4.65 12.06
CA ILE A 82 -6.40 -3.63 11.02
C ILE A 82 -5.88 -2.34 11.67
N VAL A 83 -4.79 -1.80 11.13
CA VAL A 83 -4.16 -0.56 11.58
C VAL A 83 -4.08 0.50 10.47
N ASN A 84 -3.91 1.76 10.86
CA ASN A 84 -3.63 2.85 9.92
C ASN A 84 -2.13 2.96 9.68
N VAL A 85 -1.70 2.83 8.41
CA VAL A 85 -0.27 2.78 8.07
C VAL A 85 0.28 4.17 7.73
N ILE A 86 1.38 4.54 8.40
CA ILE A 86 2.12 5.78 8.21
C ILE A 86 3.25 5.59 7.20
N ASP A 87 3.86 4.42 7.14
CA ASP A 87 4.88 4.13 6.16
C ASP A 87 5.03 2.63 5.95
N SER A 88 5.31 2.23 4.71
CA SER A 88 5.62 0.86 4.37
C SER A 88 6.48 0.84 3.12
N ALA A 89 7.38 -0.13 3.04
CA ALA A 89 8.13 -0.42 1.83
C ALA A 89 7.65 -1.75 1.22
N GLY A 90 7.82 -1.89 -0.08
CA GLY A 90 7.56 -3.13 -0.80
C GLY A 90 6.09 -3.40 -1.12
N ALA A 91 5.86 -4.19 -2.17
CA ALA A 91 4.56 -4.52 -2.72
C ALA A 91 4.32 -6.05 -2.77
N PHE A 92 4.83 -6.76 -1.78
CA PHE A 92 4.95 -8.23 -1.79
C PHE A 92 3.64 -8.97 -1.50
N GLY A 93 2.73 -8.35 -0.75
CA GLY A 93 1.44 -8.94 -0.42
C GLY A 93 0.41 -7.89 -0.02
N TYR A 94 -0.62 -7.71 -0.84
CA TYR A 94 -1.68 -6.76 -0.55
C TYR A 94 -3.04 -7.15 -1.12
N ILE A 95 -4.07 -6.54 -0.55
CA ILE A 95 -5.44 -6.58 -1.04
C ILE A 95 -5.91 -5.15 -1.24
N LEU A 96 -6.65 -4.92 -2.31
CA LEU A 96 -7.34 -3.65 -2.53
C LEU A 96 -8.78 -3.90 -2.96
N ASN A 97 -9.62 -2.91 -2.69
CA ASN A 97 -10.98 -2.92 -3.21
C ASN A 97 -11.10 -2.26 -4.58
N LEU A 98 -12.24 -2.47 -5.24
CA LEU A 98 -12.52 -1.90 -6.56
C LEU A 98 -12.35 -0.37 -6.62
N ALA A 99 -12.74 0.34 -5.56
CA ALA A 99 -12.59 1.78 -5.48
C ALA A 99 -11.10 2.20 -5.49
N ALA A 100 -10.25 1.50 -4.74
CA ALA A 100 -8.81 1.70 -4.76
C ALA A 100 -8.22 1.35 -6.12
N ALA A 101 -8.65 0.27 -6.75
CA ALA A 101 -8.12 -0.16 -8.04
C ALA A 101 -8.37 0.90 -9.11
N LYS A 102 -9.62 1.39 -9.20
CA LYS A 102 -10.01 2.46 -10.12
C LYS A 102 -9.22 3.74 -9.87
N LYS A 103 -9.14 4.17 -8.61
CA LYS A 103 -8.48 5.42 -8.25
C LYS A 103 -6.98 5.37 -8.46
N LEU A 104 -6.35 4.24 -8.12
CA LEU A 104 -4.93 4.03 -8.33
C LEU A 104 -4.60 3.96 -9.83
N TYR A 105 -5.42 3.26 -10.64
CA TYR A 105 -5.26 3.22 -12.09
C TYR A 105 -5.32 4.63 -12.71
N GLN A 106 -6.31 5.44 -12.32
CA GLN A 106 -6.42 6.83 -12.78
C GLN A 106 -5.25 7.69 -12.32
N TYR A 107 -4.76 7.49 -11.09
CA TYR A 107 -3.65 8.26 -10.54
C TYR A 107 -2.29 7.90 -11.15
N LEU A 108 -2.11 6.62 -11.50
CA LEU A 108 -0.88 6.09 -12.09
C LEU A 108 -0.78 6.35 -13.60
N LEU A 109 -1.81 6.89 -14.25
CA LEU A 109 -1.79 7.18 -15.68
C LEU A 109 -1.78 8.70 -15.96
N PRO A 110 -0.83 9.20 -16.78
CA PRO A 110 0.36 8.49 -17.29
C PRO A 110 1.32 8.11 -16.15
N ILE A 111 2.18 7.12 -16.38
CA ILE A 111 3.08 6.59 -15.33
C ILE A 111 4.09 7.65 -14.93
N ARG A 112 4.08 8.00 -13.64
CA ARG A 112 4.94 9.05 -13.04
C ARG A 112 5.71 8.59 -11.81
N PHE A 113 5.31 7.48 -11.21
CA PHE A 113 5.85 7.01 -9.93
C PHE A 113 6.10 5.51 -9.98
N ALA A 114 7.08 5.04 -9.21
CA ALA A 114 7.22 3.62 -8.95
C ALA A 114 6.01 3.11 -8.15
N ALA A 115 5.65 1.86 -8.38
CA ALA A 115 4.36 1.36 -7.93
C ALA A 115 4.31 0.95 -6.45
N ASP A 116 5.45 0.92 -5.77
CA ASP A 116 5.62 0.69 -4.34
C ASP A 116 5.74 1.99 -3.54
N GLU A 117 5.52 3.16 -4.16
CA GLU A 117 5.57 4.47 -3.48
C GLU A 117 4.28 4.79 -2.69
N TRP A 118 3.91 3.89 -1.78
CA TRP A 118 2.68 3.98 -0.97
C TRP A 118 2.53 5.31 -0.24
N LYS A 119 3.66 5.85 0.24
CA LYS A 119 3.71 7.16 0.89
C LYS A 119 3.20 8.28 -0.03
N ILE A 120 3.60 8.30 -1.29
CA ILE A 120 3.14 9.30 -2.26
C ILE A 120 1.66 9.14 -2.53
N PHE A 121 1.20 7.91 -2.77
CA PHE A 121 -0.20 7.65 -3.07
C PHE A 121 -1.12 8.04 -1.91
N ARG A 122 -0.71 7.77 -0.67
CA ARG A 122 -1.44 8.24 0.52
C ARG A 122 -1.40 9.76 0.65
N GLU A 123 -0.23 10.38 0.52
CA GLU A 123 -0.07 11.83 0.71
C GLU A 123 -0.89 12.64 -0.30
N HIS A 124 -1.05 12.13 -1.52
CA HIS A 124 -1.94 12.70 -2.53
C HIS A 124 -3.41 12.26 -2.40
N GLY A 125 -3.72 11.39 -1.43
CA GLY A 125 -5.07 10.90 -1.18
C GLY A 125 -5.60 9.94 -2.24
N ALA A 126 -4.73 9.37 -3.08
CA ALA A 126 -5.08 8.35 -4.07
C ALA A 126 -5.60 7.07 -3.39
N ILE A 127 -5.02 6.69 -2.25
CA ILE A 127 -5.42 5.52 -1.48
C ILE A 127 -5.43 5.82 0.03
N LYS A 128 -6.22 5.05 0.77
CA LYS A 128 -6.16 4.94 2.23
C LYS A 128 -5.43 3.65 2.59
N LEU A 129 -4.22 3.80 3.15
CA LEU A 129 -3.34 2.68 3.45
C LEU A 129 -3.65 2.09 4.84
N LYS A 130 -3.92 0.79 4.86
CA LYS A 130 -4.20 -0.03 6.03
C LYS A 130 -3.19 -1.18 6.08
N GLY A 131 -2.97 -1.73 7.26
CA GLY A 131 -2.11 -2.90 7.45
C GLY A 131 -2.79 -3.91 8.34
N VAL A 132 -2.47 -5.19 8.14
CA VAL A 132 -2.84 -6.28 9.05
C VAL A 132 -1.67 -6.54 9.98
N ILE A 133 -1.93 -6.53 11.29
CA ILE A 133 -0.95 -6.80 12.34
C ILE A 133 -1.48 -7.95 13.23
N PRO A 134 -0.69 -9.00 13.48
CA PRO A 134 0.64 -9.27 12.91
C PRO A 134 0.61 -9.51 11.38
N PRO A 135 1.73 -9.34 10.67
CA PRO A 135 1.78 -9.56 9.22
C PRO A 135 1.57 -11.04 8.88
N VAL A 136 0.85 -11.32 7.79
CA VAL A 136 0.54 -12.69 7.32
C VAL A 136 1.31 -13.10 6.07
N VAL A 137 1.98 -12.13 5.44
CA VAL A 137 2.89 -12.36 4.31
C VAL A 137 4.29 -11.94 4.73
N GLY A 138 5.23 -12.87 4.65
CA GLY A 138 6.65 -12.64 4.85
C GLY A 138 7.42 -12.71 3.54
N LEU A 139 8.67 -12.28 3.59
CA LEU A 139 9.65 -12.57 2.55
C LEU A 139 10.45 -13.81 2.96
N THR A 140 10.83 -14.63 1.99
CA THR A 140 11.86 -15.65 2.20
C THR A 140 13.23 -14.99 2.41
N ASP A 141 14.13 -15.65 3.15
CA ASP A 141 15.48 -15.13 3.45
C ASP A 141 16.29 -14.78 2.18
N LEU A 142 15.99 -15.44 1.06
CA LEU A 142 16.59 -15.20 -0.26
C LEU A 142 16.32 -13.80 -0.83
N ASN A 143 15.30 -13.10 -0.34
CA ASN A 143 14.88 -11.79 -0.86
C ASN A 143 15.45 -10.61 -0.03
N LEU A 144 16.12 -10.88 1.10
CA LEU A 144 16.79 -9.84 1.90
C LEU A 144 17.97 -9.20 1.16
N ASP A 145 18.59 -9.93 0.22
CA ASP A 145 19.69 -9.46 -0.64
C ASP A 145 19.22 -8.76 -1.92
N SER A 146 17.92 -8.47 -2.07
CA SER A 146 17.44 -7.68 -3.20
C SER A 146 18.01 -6.25 -3.13
N SER A 147 19.02 -6.00 -3.96
CA SER A 147 19.82 -4.77 -4.15
C SER A 147 19.04 -3.46 -4.41
N ILE A 148 17.71 -3.45 -4.27
CA ILE A 148 16.82 -2.33 -4.58
C ILE A 148 16.96 -1.16 -3.59
N GLY A 149 17.55 -1.40 -2.41
CA GLY A 149 17.74 -0.36 -1.38
C GLY A 149 19.02 0.47 -1.54
N ASN A 150 20.11 -0.13 -2.02
CA ASN A 150 21.43 0.50 -1.99
C ASN A 150 21.69 1.46 -3.16
N ASP A 151 20.92 1.33 -4.24
CA ASP A 151 21.11 2.08 -5.49
C ASP A 151 19.99 3.11 -5.77
N ARG A 152 19.24 3.53 -4.73
CA ARG A 152 18.26 4.63 -4.83
C ARG A 152 18.91 6.01 -4.88
N THR A 153 20.22 6.07 -5.10
CA THR A 153 21.04 7.25 -5.33
C THR A 153 21.01 7.75 -6.78
N ASP A 154 20.26 7.09 -7.67
CA ASP A 154 19.98 7.64 -8.99
C ASP A 154 19.38 9.04 -8.85
N GLU A 155 20.08 10.04 -9.41
CA GLU A 155 19.61 11.42 -9.41
C GLU A 155 18.24 11.51 -10.08
N ARG A 156 17.27 12.04 -9.34
CA ARG A 156 15.91 12.21 -9.85
C ARG A 156 15.94 13.14 -11.06
N THR A 157 15.40 12.69 -12.17
CA THR A 157 15.24 13.54 -13.35
C THR A 157 14.37 14.76 -13.04
N GLU A 158 14.55 15.86 -13.77
CA GLU A 158 13.74 17.08 -13.60
C GLU A 158 12.23 16.79 -13.74
N LEU A 159 11.86 15.86 -14.62
CA LEU A 159 10.47 15.41 -14.79
C LEU A 159 9.93 14.73 -13.52
N ASP A 160 10.72 13.88 -12.87
CA ASP A 160 10.33 13.26 -11.60
C ASP A 160 10.14 14.31 -10.50
N GLN A 161 11.02 15.31 -10.45
CA GLN A 161 10.91 16.40 -9.49
C GLN A 161 9.65 17.23 -9.73
N GLN A 162 9.33 17.53 -11.00
CA GLN A 162 8.10 18.23 -11.37
C GLN A 162 6.84 17.44 -10.99
N HIS A 163 6.80 16.13 -11.27
CA HIS A 163 5.66 15.29 -10.92
C HIS A 163 5.47 15.11 -9.41
N ARG A 164 6.54 15.19 -8.63
CA ARG A 164 6.50 15.09 -7.16
C ARG A 164 6.12 16.41 -6.47
N LYS A 165 6.05 17.53 -7.19
CA LYS A 165 5.61 18.81 -6.61
C LYS A 165 4.17 18.67 -6.12
N LYS A 166 3.98 19.05 -4.86
CA LYS A 166 2.68 19.00 -4.22
C LYS A 166 1.96 20.32 -4.44
N SER A 167 0.63 20.24 -4.57
CA SER A 167 -0.18 21.45 -4.49
C SER A 167 -0.05 22.04 -3.09
N PHE A 168 -0.16 23.37 -2.98
CA PHE A 168 -0.18 24.06 -1.70
C PHE A 168 -1.24 23.47 -0.73
N TYR A 169 -2.42 23.11 -1.24
CA TYR A 169 -3.47 22.45 -0.45
C TYR A 169 -3.01 21.10 0.11
N THR A 170 -2.30 20.30 -0.68
CA THR A 170 -1.72 19.04 -0.23
C THR A 170 -0.70 19.28 0.89
N GLU A 171 0.15 20.29 0.73
CA GLU A 171 1.15 20.63 1.75
C GLU A 171 0.52 21.11 3.05
N LEU A 172 -0.46 22.01 2.97
CA LEU A 172 -1.21 22.48 4.13
C LEU A 172 -1.93 21.33 4.84
N LYS A 173 -2.64 20.48 4.09
CA LYS A 173 -3.32 19.29 4.62
C LYS A 173 -2.34 18.35 5.32
N LEU A 174 -1.16 18.12 4.73
CA LEU A 174 -0.12 17.30 5.35
C LEU A 174 0.48 17.96 6.59
N GLY A 175 0.64 19.28 6.60
CA GLY A 175 1.04 20.06 7.76
C GLY A 175 0.06 19.88 8.93
N LEU A 176 -1.23 20.09 8.67
CA LEU A 176 -2.29 19.86 9.65
C LEU A 176 -2.31 18.40 10.13
N TRP A 177 -2.23 17.44 9.21
CA TRP A 177 -2.18 16.03 9.57
C TRP A 177 -0.97 15.69 10.46
N ARG A 178 0.20 16.29 10.23
CA ARG A 178 1.38 16.09 11.08
C ARG A 178 1.15 16.61 12.50
N ILE A 179 0.56 17.78 12.63
CA ILE A 179 0.33 18.44 13.92
C ILE A 179 -0.77 17.73 14.72
N PHE A 180 -1.91 17.46 14.08
CA PHE A 180 -3.12 17.01 14.78
C PHE A 180 -3.29 15.49 14.83
N ILE A 181 -2.66 14.74 13.92
CA ILE A 181 -2.82 13.28 13.84
C ILE A 181 -1.48 12.60 14.10
N ARG A 182 -0.41 12.95 13.37
CA ARG A 182 0.86 12.21 13.47
C ARG A 182 1.58 12.43 14.79
N ALA A 183 1.64 13.66 15.29
CA ALA A 183 2.37 14.00 16.51
C ALA A 183 1.74 13.43 17.80
N PRO A 184 0.42 13.55 18.04
CA PRO A 184 -0.15 13.13 19.32
C PRO A 184 -0.45 11.62 19.41
N LEU A 185 -0.58 10.91 18.29
CA LEU A 185 -0.97 9.50 18.31
C LEU A 185 0.21 8.57 18.56
N LYS A 186 -0.05 7.52 19.34
CA LYS A 186 0.94 6.47 19.60
C LYS A 186 1.23 5.72 18.31
N LYS A 187 2.51 5.54 18.01
CA LYS A 187 3.01 4.88 16.80
C LYS A 187 3.94 3.73 17.15
N VAL A 188 3.93 2.71 16.31
CA VAL A 188 4.92 1.63 16.32
C VAL A 188 5.78 1.78 15.08
N LYS A 189 7.10 1.63 15.25
CA LYS A 189 8.08 1.64 14.18
C LYS A 189 8.84 0.32 14.25
N HIS A 190 8.99 -0.34 13.10
CA HIS A 190 9.68 -1.62 12.95
C HIS A 190 11.01 -1.51 12.21
#